data_AF-A0A968X4J6-F1
#
_entry.id   AF-A0A968X4J6-F1
#
_cell.length_a   1.000
_cell.length_b   1.000
_cell.length_c   1.000
_cell.angle_alpha   90.00
_cell.angle_beta   90.00
_cell.angle_gamma   90.00
#
_symmetry.space_group_name_H-M   'P 1'
#
loop_
_entity.id
_entity.type
_entity.pdbx_description
1 polymer ?
#
loop_
_entity_poly.entity_id
_entity_poly.type
_entity_poly.pdbx_seq_one_letter_code
_entity_poly.pdbx_strand_id
1 'polypeptide(L)'
;MLEAYLKAWSSDLRLAVEPRHADFFAEKGGAMLDDLLLSLNMARCEFDTRGLRSVPANAATLSGVTAREAQERKPNFAPRFTNLFSLMFVRYADTR
;
A
#
# COMPACT_ATOMS: atom_id res chain seq x y z
N MET A 1 8.20 -17.52 2.46
CA MET A 1 8.90 -16.59 3.37
C MET A 1 7.96 -15.57 4.02
N LEU A 2 7.09 -14.86 3.28
CA LEU A 2 6.16 -13.88 3.87
C LEU A 2 5.18 -14.49 4.89
N GLU A 3 4.47 -15.57 4.52
CA GLU A 3 3.51 -16.23 5.40
C GLU A 3 4.13 -16.67 6.73
N ALA A 4 5.29 -17.32 6.68
CA ALA A 4 6.01 -17.74 7.89
C ALA A 4 6.41 -16.56 8.78
N TYR A 5 6.84 -15.44 8.16
CA TYR A 5 7.13 -14.20 8.88
C TYR A 5 5.88 -13.62 9.56
N LEU A 6 4.74 -13.59 8.87
CA LEU A 6 3.49 -13.07 9.44
C LEU A 6 2.96 -13.97 10.56
N LYS A 7 3.05 -15.30 10.42
CA LYS A 7 2.66 -16.28 11.44
C LYS A 7 3.51 -16.25 12.71
N ALA A 8 4.72 -15.65 12.65
CA ALA A 8 5.59 -15.53 13.82
C ALA A 8 5.14 -14.44 14.81
N TRP A 9 4.23 -13.55 14.39
CA TRP A 9 3.68 -12.51 15.27
C TRP A 9 2.60 -13.08 16.18
N SER A 10 2.45 -12.49 17.38
CA SER A 10 1.34 -12.84 18.28
C SER A 10 0.00 -12.56 17.63
N SER A 11 -0.95 -13.49 17.78
CA SER A 11 -2.34 -13.35 17.33
C SER A 11 -3.10 -12.23 18.04
N ASP A 12 -2.62 -11.74 19.18
CA ASP A 12 -3.24 -10.64 19.93
C ASP A 12 -2.98 -9.27 19.28
N LEU A 13 -2.05 -9.20 18.31
CA LEU A 13 -1.72 -7.98 17.59
C LEU A 13 -2.63 -7.82 16.37
N ARG A 14 -3.18 -6.61 16.20
CA ARG A 14 -3.86 -6.23 14.96
C ARG A 14 -2.85 -5.64 13.99
N LEU A 15 -2.47 -6.41 12.98
CA LEU A 15 -1.44 -6.04 12.02
C LEU A 15 -2.02 -5.58 10.69
N ALA A 16 -1.30 -4.66 10.04
CA ALA A 16 -1.54 -4.24 8.67
C ALA A 16 -0.27 -4.37 7.84
N VAL A 17 -0.37 -4.86 6.60
CA VAL A 17 0.77 -5.05 5.70
C VAL A 17 0.73 -4.06 4.54
N GLU A 18 1.80 -3.28 4.37
CA GLU A 18 1.99 -2.37 3.22
C GLU A 18 2.86 -3.03 2.14
N PRO A 19 2.28 -3.52 1.03
CA PRO A 19 3.08 -4.02 -0.08
C PRO A 19 3.80 -2.86 -0.77
N ARG A 20 5.10 -3.02 -1.01
CA ARG A 20 5.95 -2.02 -1.68
C ARG A 20 6.41 -2.44 -3.08
N HIS A 21 6.21 -3.71 -3.44
CA HIS A 21 6.60 -4.25 -4.73
C HIS A 21 5.42 -4.23 -5.71
N ALA A 22 5.69 -3.90 -6.98
CA ALA A 22 4.66 -3.74 -8.01
C ALA A 22 3.83 -5.02 -8.23
N ASP A 23 4.44 -6.20 -8.08
CA ASP A 23 3.77 -7.50 -8.28
C ASP A 23 2.55 -7.70 -7.37
N PHE A 24 2.54 -7.12 -6.17
CA PHE A 24 1.40 -7.21 -5.23
C PHE A 24 0.20 -6.35 -5.64
N PHE A 25 0.36 -5.53 -6.68
CA PHE A 25 -0.71 -4.72 -7.23
C PHE A 25 -1.21 -5.24 -8.59
N ALA A 26 -0.50 -6.20 -9.19
CA ALA A 26 -1.03 -7.01 -10.27
C ALA A 26 -2.19 -7.88 -9.75
N GLU A 27 -3.13 -8.24 -10.62
CA GLU A 27 -4.36 -8.95 -10.23
C GLU A 27 -4.08 -10.24 -9.43
N LYS A 28 -3.20 -11.11 -9.96
CA LYS A 28 -2.83 -12.37 -9.32
C LYS A 28 -2.08 -12.16 -8.00
N GLY A 29 -1.07 -11.30 -7.98
CA GLY A 29 -0.26 -11.06 -6.79
C GLY A 29 -1.06 -10.35 -5.68
N GLY A 30 -1.99 -9.48 -6.07
CA GLY A 30 -2.93 -8.83 -5.16
C GLY A 30 -3.90 -9.83 -4.52
N ALA A 31 -4.53 -10.70 -5.32
CA ALA A 31 -5.44 -11.71 -4.82
C ALA A 31 -4.74 -12.69 -3.85
N MET A 32 -3.55 -13.17 -4.21
CA MET A 32 -2.78 -14.06 -3.33
C MET A 32 -2.39 -13.40 -2.00
N LEU A 33 -2.11 -12.11 -2.01
CA LEU A 33 -1.82 -11.37 -0.77
C LEU A 33 -3.10 -11.21 0.06
N ASP A 34 -4.21 -10.84 -0.57
CA ASP A 34 -5.48 -10.63 0.12
C ASP A 34 -5.95 -11.93 0.79
N ASP A 35 -5.87 -13.08 0.10
CA ASP A 35 -6.18 -14.41 0.64
C ASP A 35 -5.32 -14.76 1.86
N LEU A 36 -4.01 -14.49 1.77
CA LEU A 36 -3.08 -14.72 2.89
C LEU A 36 -3.44 -13.86 4.10
N LEU A 37 -3.68 -12.56 3.91
CA LEU A 37 -3.99 -11.64 5.00
C LEU A 37 -5.33 -11.95 5.64
N LEU A 38 -6.34 -12.33 4.84
CA LEU A 38 -7.62 -12.85 5.34
C LEU A 38 -7.43 -14.07 6.24
N SER A 39 -6.62 -15.05 5.80
CA SER A 39 -6.36 -16.27 6.55
C SER A 39 -5.66 -16.02 7.90
N LEU A 40 -5.00 -14.87 8.05
CA LEU A 40 -4.26 -14.48 9.26
C LEU A 40 -4.96 -13.39 10.07
N ASN A 41 -6.17 -12.98 9.70
CA ASN A 41 -6.89 -11.87 10.32
C ASN A 41 -6.08 -10.55 10.31
N MET A 42 -5.37 -10.29 9.23
CA MET A 42 -4.53 -9.11 9.05
C MET A 42 -5.15 -8.16 8.02
N ALA A 43 -4.93 -6.87 8.22
CA ALA A 43 -5.34 -5.85 7.28
C ALA A 43 -4.28 -5.67 6.17
N ARG A 44 -4.72 -5.17 5.02
CA ARG A 44 -3.83 -4.60 4.00
C ARG A 44 -3.79 -3.08 4.18
N CYS A 45 -2.60 -2.49 4.08
CA CYS A 45 -2.47 -1.05 4.00
C CYS A 45 -2.90 -0.59 2.60
N GLU A 46 -3.87 0.31 2.56
CA GLU A 46 -4.28 0.97 1.32
C GLU A 46 -3.38 2.18 1.06
N PHE A 47 -2.75 2.19 -0.12
CA PHE A 47 -1.82 3.23 -0.53
C PHE A 47 -2.46 4.11 -1.60
N ASP A 48 -2.89 5.32 -1.22
CA ASP A 48 -3.52 6.26 -2.14
C ASP A 48 -2.48 7.25 -2.70
N THR A 49 -2.16 7.09 -3.99
CA THR A 49 -1.24 7.98 -4.71
C THR A 49 -1.95 9.02 -5.59
N ARG A 50 -3.28 9.09 -5.56
CA ARG A 50 -4.05 10.02 -6.40
C ARG A 50 -3.69 11.47 -6.09
N GLY A 51 -3.42 11.80 -4.83
CA GLY A 51 -2.97 13.12 -4.40
C GLY A 51 -1.65 13.54 -5.06
N LEU A 52 -0.64 12.65 -5.04
CA LEU A 52 0.62 12.88 -5.74
C LEU A 52 0.45 13.01 -7.27
N ARG A 53 -0.47 12.25 -7.87
CA ARG A 53 -0.66 12.23 -9.34
C ARG A 53 -1.57 13.31 -9.89
N SER A 54 -2.33 14.00 -9.03
CA SER A 54 -3.12 15.17 -9.44
C SER A 54 -2.27 16.44 -9.56
N VAL A 55 -1.03 16.42 -9.05
CA VAL A 55 -0.08 17.54 -9.11
C VAL A 55 0.68 17.54 -10.45
N PRO A 56 0.82 18.71 -11.12
CA PRO A 56 1.65 18.82 -12.33
C PRO A 56 3.07 18.32 -12.09
N ALA A 57 3.61 17.54 -13.03
CA ALA A 57 4.92 16.89 -12.90
C ALA A 57 6.09 17.87 -12.68
N ASN A 58 5.94 19.12 -13.11
CA ASN A 58 6.91 20.21 -12.93
C ASN A 58 6.76 20.97 -11.61
N ALA A 59 5.77 20.67 -10.77
CA ALA A 59 5.62 21.31 -9.48
C ALA A 59 6.74 20.85 -8.51
N ALA A 60 7.20 21.78 -7.67
CA ALA A 60 8.10 21.46 -6.58
C ALA A 60 7.34 20.77 -5.45
N THR A 61 7.92 19.72 -4.85
CA THR A 61 7.40 19.12 -3.62
C THR A 61 8.10 19.74 -2.40
N LEU A 62 7.51 19.60 -1.20
CA LEU A 62 8.15 20.02 0.06
C LEU A 62 9.51 19.35 0.34
N SER A 63 9.76 18.19 -0.27
CA SER A 63 10.99 17.41 -0.10
C SER A 63 12.13 17.81 -1.04
N GLY A 64 11.97 18.89 -1.82
CA GLY A 64 13.01 19.41 -2.72
C GLY A 64 13.25 18.55 -3.97
N VAL A 65 12.41 17.53 -4.20
CA VAL A 65 12.36 16.79 -5.47
C VAL A 65 11.22 17.33 -6.33
N THR A 66 11.30 17.09 -7.63
CA THR A 66 10.19 17.42 -8.53
C THR A 66 9.03 16.45 -8.31
N ALA A 67 7.79 16.90 -8.54
CA ALA A 67 6.62 16.03 -8.51
C ALA A 67 6.78 14.84 -9.47
N ARG A 68 7.45 15.04 -10.60
CA ARG A 68 7.85 13.98 -11.54
C ARG A 68 8.66 12.88 -10.88
N GLU A 69 9.77 13.21 -10.22
CA GLU A 69 10.63 12.22 -9.55
C GLU A 69 9.86 11.49 -8.44
N ALA A 70 8.99 12.19 -7.72
CA ALA A 70 8.13 11.56 -6.72
C ALA A 70 7.11 10.60 -7.37
N GLN A 71 6.52 10.96 -8.50
CA GLN A 71 5.56 10.15 -9.26
C GLN A 71 6.22 8.91 -9.89
N GLU A 72 7.47 9.01 -10.33
CA GLU A 72 8.26 7.90 -10.89
C GLU A 72 8.67 6.90 -9.80
N ARG A 73 8.98 7.37 -8.59
CA ARG A 73 9.34 6.49 -7.45
C ARG A 73 8.17 5.76 -6.83
N LYS A 74 6.95 6.30 -6.97
CA LYS A 74 5.75 5.70 -6.35
C LYS A 74 4.99 4.87 -7.38
N PRO A 75 4.47 3.70 -6.98
CA PRO A 75 3.64 2.90 -7.86
C PRO A 75 2.38 3.65 -8.33
N ASN A 76 1.89 3.35 -9.54
CA ASN A 76 0.64 3.92 -10.09
C ASN A 76 -0.46 2.87 -10.06
N PHE A 77 -1.14 2.74 -8.93
CA PHE A 77 -2.25 1.81 -8.81
C PHE A 77 -3.49 2.54 -8.31
N ALA A 78 -4.63 2.15 -8.87
CA ALA A 78 -5.92 2.57 -8.32
C ALA A 78 -6.00 2.07 -6.88
N PRO A 79 -6.40 2.92 -5.91
CA PRO A 79 -6.64 2.46 -4.56
C PRO A 79 -7.68 1.34 -4.59
N ARG A 80 -7.41 0.28 -3.86
CA ARG A 80 -8.40 -0.75 -3.60
C ARG A 80 -9.05 -0.40 -2.26
N PHE A 81 -10.24 -0.93 -2.05
CA PHE A 81 -10.94 -0.77 -0.77
C PHE A 81 -11.40 -2.16 -0.40
N THR A 82 -10.44 -3.02 -0.08
CA THR A 82 -10.73 -4.40 0.26
C THR A 82 -10.97 -4.50 1.77
N ASN A 83 -12.20 -4.80 2.18
CA ASN A 83 -12.55 -5.04 3.58
C ASN A 83 -12.06 -6.43 4.00
N LEU A 84 -10.76 -6.55 4.26
CA LEU A 84 -10.13 -7.83 4.63
C LEU A 84 -10.24 -8.10 6.15
N PHE A 85 -10.38 -7.05 6.96
CA PHE A 85 -10.43 -7.18 8.42
C PHE A 85 -11.17 -6.01 9.06
N SER A 86 -11.53 -6.14 10.35
CA SER A 86 -12.19 -5.09 11.16
C SER A 86 -11.33 -3.83 11.42
N LEU A 87 -10.12 -3.78 10.84
CA LEU A 87 -9.20 -2.64 10.88
C LEU A 87 -8.82 -2.29 9.44
N MET A 88 -8.87 -1.01 9.11
CA MET A 88 -8.35 -0.47 7.87
C MET A 88 -7.22 0.50 8.19
N PHE A 89 -6.06 0.30 7.55
CA PHE A 89 -4.93 1.20 7.68
C PHE A 89 -4.72 1.89 6.33
N VAL A 90 -4.96 3.20 6.28
CA VAL A 90 -4.84 4.00 5.06
C VAL A 90 -3.61 4.89 5.17
N ARG A 91 -2.70 4.77 4.20
CA ARG A 91 -1.56 5.67 4.08
C ARG A 91 -1.80 6.64 2.93
N TYR A 92 -2.04 7.89 3.30
CA TYR A 92 -2.16 8.99 2.34
C TYR A 92 -0.78 9.48 1.91
N ALA A 93 -0.56 9.54 0.59
CA ALA A 93 0.69 10.03 -0.01
C ALA A 93 0.45 11.36 -0.73
N ASP A 94 0.58 12.48 -0.01
CA ASP A 94 0.57 13.84 -0.57
C ASP A 94 1.99 14.36 -0.83
N THR A 95 2.08 15.46 -1.57
CA THR A 95 3.27 16.31 -1.76
C THR A 95 3.16 17.70 -1.12
N ARG A 96 2.00 18.02 -0.56
CA ARG A 96 1.72 19.26 0.18
C ARG A 96 2.22 19.24 1.61
#